data_AF-F3UC23-F1
#
_entry.id   AF-F3UC23-F1
#
_cell.length_a   1.000
_cell.length_b   1.000
_cell.length_c   1.000
_cell.angle_alpha   90.00
_cell.angle_beta   90.00
_cell.angle_gamma   90.00
#
_symmetry.space_group_name_H-M   'P 1'
#
loop_
_entity.id
_entity.type
_entity.pdbx_description
1 polymer ?
#
loop_
_entity_poly.entity_id
_entity_poly.type
_entity_poly.pdbx_seq_one_letter_code
_entity_poly.pdbx_strand_id
1 'polypeptide(L)'
;MPEYLSVSTLTKYLKMKFERDPYLERVYLTGQVSNFRRRPNHQYFSLKDEKAVIQVTIWSGVYQKLGFELEEGMKINVIGRVQLYEPSGSYSIIIEKAEPDGIGALAIQFEQLKKKLGEEGLFQDKFKQALPQFPKKIGVVTSPSGAVIRDIITTVSRRFPGVEIVLYPTKVQGVGAAAQVADHIRLANERSDLDVLIIGRGGGSIEDLWAFNEEETVRAIFESRIPVISSVGHETDTTLADFVADRRAATPTAAAELATPVTKLDLLGHLQQQENRMSRAISNRLSYYRERLNKLTQSVIFRQPERLYDGHLQKLDQLNLRLKQKIREYYSEEQQRVKILQHRLEALNPLSRVQRLQEQTAQLERLLRSNMAVIYDNKVAQVRRLSEALLMLDTSRIVARGYAIVQKNQKVVESSAGIEEKDELTLLMRDGQLEVEVKHVQRKEI
;
A
#
# COMPACT_ATOMS: atom_id res chain seq x y z
N MET A 1 -51.15 19.65 98.96
CA MET A 1 -50.16 18.63 98.49
C MET A 1 -48.78 19.26 98.63
N PRO A 2 -47.77 18.58 99.18
CA PRO A 2 -46.42 19.14 99.27
C PRO A 2 -45.88 19.44 97.87
N GLU A 3 -45.22 20.59 97.71
CA GLU A 3 -44.80 21.17 96.42
C GLU A 3 -43.62 20.41 95.76
N TYR A 4 -42.97 19.51 96.49
CA TYR A 4 -41.84 18.70 96.03
C TYR A 4 -42.05 17.21 96.36
N LEU A 5 -41.89 16.35 95.35
CA LEU A 5 -41.91 14.90 95.49
C LEU A 5 -40.48 14.36 95.73
N SER A 6 -40.33 13.39 96.63
CA SER A 6 -39.05 12.67 96.74
C SER A 6 -38.80 11.84 95.48
N VAL A 7 -37.53 11.63 95.12
CA VAL A 7 -37.14 10.77 93.98
C VAL A 7 -37.76 9.38 94.11
N SER A 8 -37.79 8.82 95.32
CA SER A 8 -38.44 7.53 95.60
C SER A 8 -39.96 7.54 95.34
N THR A 9 -40.65 8.65 95.63
CA THR A 9 -42.08 8.79 95.37
C THR A 9 -42.35 8.93 93.88
N LEU A 10 -41.52 9.68 93.16
CA LEU A 10 -41.60 9.81 91.70
C LEU A 10 -41.35 8.47 90.99
N THR A 11 -40.31 7.73 91.38
CA THR A 11 -40.00 6.43 90.77
C THR A 11 -41.09 5.39 91.05
N LYS A 12 -41.69 5.38 92.26
CA LYS A 12 -42.85 4.53 92.56
C LYS A 12 -44.06 4.89 91.70
N TYR A 13 -44.32 6.18 91.49
CA TYR A 13 -45.38 6.63 90.61
C TYR A 13 -45.15 6.21 89.15
N LEU A 14 -43.92 6.35 88.63
CA LEU A 14 -43.56 5.90 87.28
C LEU A 14 -43.69 4.39 87.14
N LYS A 15 -43.25 3.61 88.13
CA LYS A 15 -43.44 2.16 88.13
C LYS A 15 -44.92 1.79 88.07
N MET A 16 -45.77 2.41 88.88
CA MET A 16 -47.21 2.18 88.83
C MET A 16 -47.81 2.54 87.47
N LYS A 17 -47.28 3.55 86.77
CA LYS A 17 -47.69 3.89 85.40
C LYS A 17 -47.29 2.81 84.41
N PHE A 18 -46.05 2.31 84.47
CA PHE A 18 -45.58 1.23 83.61
C PHE A 18 -46.35 -0.09 83.85
N GLU A 19 -46.69 -0.40 85.10
CA GLU A 19 -47.42 -1.64 85.45
C GLU A 19 -48.91 -1.58 85.12
N ARG A 20 -49.54 -0.40 85.17
CA ARG A 20 -50.98 -0.22 84.90
C ARG A 20 -51.28 0.17 83.46
N ASP A 21 -50.27 0.42 82.63
CA ASP A 21 -50.45 0.73 81.21
C ASP A 21 -50.66 -0.58 80.43
N PRO A 22 -51.85 -0.79 79.83
CA PRO A 22 -52.14 -2.01 79.06
C PRO A 22 -51.17 -2.25 77.89
N TYR A 23 -50.56 -1.19 77.35
CA TYR A 23 -49.62 -1.29 76.23
C TYR A 23 -48.22 -1.72 76.65
N LEU A 24 -47.85 -1.59 77.93
CA LEU A 24 -46.54 -1.98 78.47
C LEU A 24 -46.56 -3.35 79.16
N GLU A 25 -47.76 -3.89 79.38
CA GLU A 25 -47.95 -5.22 79.94
C GLU A 25 -47.43 -6.33 78.99
N ARG A 26 -47.56 -6.12 77.67
CA ARG A 26 -47.07 -7.04 76.64
C ARG A 26 -46.58 -6.27 75.41
N VAL A 27 -45.26 -6.17 75.27
CA VAL A 27 -44.57 -5.41 74.23
C VAL A 27 -43.87 -6.37 73.26
N TYR A 28 -43.86 -5.98 71.99
CA TYR A 28 -43.16 -6.65 70.90
C TYR A 28 -41.95 -5.80 70.52
N LEU A 29 -40.74 -6.34 70.70
CA LEU A 29 -39.50 -5.64 70.36
C LEU A 29 -38.66 -6.48 69.41
N THR A 30 -37.96 -5.80 68.52
CA THR A 30 -36.96 -6.40 67.63
C THR A 30 -35.63 -5.72 67.91
N GLY A 31 -34.55 -6.48 68.00
CA GLY A 31 -33.22 -5.90 68.11
C GLY A 31 -32.11 -6.94 68.14
N GLN A 32 -30.89 -6.45 68.21
CA GLN A 32 -29.69 -7.27 68.22
C GLN A 32 -29.27 -7.58 69.65
N VAL A 33 -28.97 -8.85 69.94
CA VAL A 33 -28.41 -9.29 71.21
C VAL A 33 -27.01 -8.72 71.38
N SER A 34 -26.77 -8.10 72.52
CA SER A 34 -25.48 -7.52 72.90
C SER A 34 -25.17 -7.80 74.37
N ASN A 35 -23.89 -7.94 74.72
CA ASN A 35 -23.40 -8.24 76.07
C ASN A 35 -23.97 -9.54 76.66
N PHE A 36 -24.28 -10.52 75.83
CA PHE A 36 -24.75 -11.82 76.26
C PHE A 36 -23.60 -12.68 76.79
N ARG A 37 -23.80 -13.21 78.01
CA ARG A 37 -22.92 -14.22 78.61
C ARG A 37 -23.78 -15.30 79.24
N ARG A 38 -23.60 -16.54 78.81
CA ARG A 38 -24.36 -17.69 79.30
C ARG A 38 -24.13 -17.87 80.80
N ARG A 39 -25.22 -17.87 81.57
CA ARG A 39 -25.21 -18.16 83.02
C ARG A 39 -26.00 -19.44 83.32
N PRO A 40 -25.74 -20.12 84.46
CA PRO A 40 -26.46 -21.35 84.82
C PRO A 40 -27.96 -21.16 85.06
N ASN A 41 -28.37 -19.97 85.49
CA ASN A 41 -29.75 -19.67 85.90
C ASN A 41 -30.44 -18.75 84.90
N HIS A 42 -30.69 -17.50 85.29
CA HIS A 42 -31.35 -16.48 84.47
C HIS A 42 -30.34 -15.83 83.54
N GLN A 43 -30.81 -15.48 82.34
CA GLN A 43 -30.00 -14.76 81.37
C GLN A 43 -30.28 -13.26 81.48
N TYR A 44 -29.19 -12.50 81.49
CA TYR A 44 -29.21 -11.04 81.47
C TYR A 44 -28.33 -10.58 80.31
N PHE A 45 -28.90 -9.79 79.42
CA PHE A 45 -28.19 -9.22 78.28
C PHE A 45 -28.89 -7.93 77.85
N SER A 46 -28.39 -7.29 76.81
CA SER A 46 -28.98 -6.06 76.27
C SER A 46 -29.48 -6.30 74.85
N LEU A 47 -30.65 -5.74 74.55
CA LEU A 47 -31.15 -5.67 73.18
C LEU A 47 -30.88 -4.27 72.67
N LYS A 48 -30.21 -4.15 71.52
CA LYS A 48 -29.87 -2.87 70.90
C LYS A 48 -30.48 -2.70 69.53
N ASP A 49 -30.82 -1.47 69.19
CA ASP A 49 -31.05 -1.01 67.82
C ASP A 49 -30.04 0.11 67.47
N GLU A 50 -30.27 0.85 66.39
CA GLU A 50 -29.36 1.91 65.95
C GLU A 50 -29.26 3.11 66.92
N LYS A 51 -30.26 3.31 67.80
CA LYS A 51 -30.42 4.54 68.60
C LYS A 51 -30.59 4.28 70.10
N ALA A 52 -30.98 3.08 70.49
CA ALA A 52 -31.40 2.75 71.84
C ALA A 52 -30.93 1.35 72.27
N VAL A 53 -30.83 1.18 73.58
CA VAL A 53 -30.47 -0.09 74.22
C VAL A 53 -31.40 -0.32 75.40
N ILE A 54 -31.93 -1.53 75.53
CA ILE A 54 -32.76 -1.94 76.66
C ILE A 54 -32.16 -3.19 77.34
N GLN A 55 -32.21 -3.21 78.67
CA GLN A 55 -31.79 -4.37 79.45
C GLN A 55 -32.85 -5.46 79.40
N VAL A 56 -32.40 -6.70 79.24
CA VAL A 56 -33.25 -7.88 79.03
C VAL A 56 -33.01 -8.88 80.14
N THR A 57 -34.09 -9.44 80.68
CA THR A 57 -34.07 -10.56 81.60
C THR A 57 -34.88 -11.73 81.05
N ILE A 58 -34.29 -12.93 81.03
CA ILE A 58 -35.00 -14.18 80.72
C ILE A 58 -34.87 -15.14 81.90
N TRP A 59 -36.01 -15.53 82.47
CA TRP A 59 -36.06 -16.53 83.54
C TRP A 59 -35.68 -17.91 83.01
N SER A 60 -35.09 -18.76 83.85
CA SER A 60 -34.51 -20.05 83.44
C SER A 60 -35.53 -20.98 82.79
N GLY A 61 -36.74 -21.03 83.34
CA GLY A 61 -37.82 -21.86 82.79
C GLY A 61 -38.37 -21.38 81.44
N VAL A 62 -38.22 -20.10 81.10
CA VAL A 62 -38.56 -19.55 79.77
C VAL A 62 -37.39 -19.78 78.82
N TYR A 63 -36.17 -19.54 79.27
CA TYR A 63 -34.96 -19.74 78.48
C TYR A 63 -34.79 -21.19 78.00
N GLN A 64 -35.05 -22.18 78.87
CA GLN A 64 -35.00 -23.60 78.50
C GLN A 64 -36.06 -24.01 77.45
N LYS A 65 -37.14 -23.23 77.33
CA LYS A 65 -38.21 -23.46 76.34
C LYS A 65 -37.96 -22.74 75.03
N LEU A 66 -36.90 -21.93 74.92
CA LEU A 66 -36.48 -21.38 73.65
C LEU A 66 -35.97 -22.53 72.79
N GLY A 67 -36.61 -22.76 71.65
CA GLY A 67 -36.23 -23.81 70.69
C GLY A 67 -34.94 -23.53 69.93
N PHE A 68 -34.11 -22.59 70.39
CA PHE A 68 -32.85 -22.17 69.78
C PHE A 68 -31.87 -21.67 70.87
N GLU A 69 -30.57 -21.73 70.59
CA GLU A 69 -29.55 -21.15 71.47
C GLU A 69 -29.33 -19.67 71.13
N LEU A 70 -29.28 -18.82 72.17
CA LEU A 70 -29.01 -17.39 72.02
C LEU A 70 -27.52 -17.13 71.82
N GLU A 71 -27.16 -16.33 70.81
CA GLU A 71 -25.79 -15.93 70.49
C GLU A 71 -25.61 -14.40 70.51
N GLU A 72 -24.40 -13.94 70.84
CA GLU A 72 -24.02 -12.53 70.77
C GLU A 72 -24.12 -12.03 69.31
N GLY A 73 -24.75 -10.89 69.09
CA GLY A 73 -24.95 -10.32 67.76
C GLY A 73 -26.15 -10.87 66.99
N MET A 74 -26.87 -11.84 67.55
CA MET A 74 -28.09 -12.40 66.94
C MET A 74 -29.22 -11.38 66.95
N LYS A 75 -29.97 -11.27 65.84
CA LYS A 75 -31.17 -10.43 65.78
C LYS A 75 -32.40 -11.26 66.13
N ILE A 76 -33.19 -10.80 67.09
CA ILE A 76 -34.33 -11.55 67.64
C ILE A 76 -35.57 -10.67 67.74
N ASN A 77 -36.73 -11.31 67.59
CA ASN A 77 -38.05 -10.78 67.87
C ASN A 77 -38.51 -11.30 69.23
N VAL A 78 -38.83 -10.40 70.16
CA VAL A 78 -39.14 -10.75 71.54
C VAL A 78 -40.50 -10.20 71.96
N ILE A 79 -41.20 -11.00 72.75
CA ILE A 79 -42.45 -10.66 73.41
C ILE A 79 -42.20 -10.69 74.90
N GLY A 80 -42.52 -9.61 75.59
CA GLY A 80 -42.27 -9.52 77.02
C GLY A 80 -42.97 -8.35 77.68
N ARG A 81 -42.73 -8.20 78.98
CA ARG A 81 -43.29 -7.12 79.80
C ARG A 81 -42.21 -6.14 80.18
N VAL A 82 -42.49 -4.84 80.06
CA VAL A 82 -41.57 -3.80 80.50
C VAL A 82 -41.70 -3.60 82.01
N GLN A 83 -40.58 -3.51 82.70
CA GLN A 83 -40.51 -3.28 84.14
C GLN A 83 -39.56 -2.12 84.46
N LEU A 84 -39.86 -1.38 85.53
CA LEU A 84 -38.97 -0.36 86.09
C LEU A 84 -38.31 -0.88 87.37
N TYR A 85 -36.98 -0.86 87.44
CA TYR A 85 -36.23 -1.22 88.65
C TYR A 85 -36.15 -0.01 89.60
N GLU A 86 -36.86 -0.09 90.73
CA GLU A 86 -37.03 1.06 91.65
C GLU A 86 -35.71 1.67 92.17
N PRO A 87 -34.66 0.90 92.54
CA PRO A 87 -33.44 1.48 93.11
C PRO A 87 -32.64 2.35 92.14
N SER A 88 -32.67 2.07 90.83
CA SER A 88 -31.91 2.84 89.82
C SER A 88 -32.79 3.67 88.89
N GLY A 89 -34.11 3.46 88.90
CA GLY A 89 -35.03 4.08 87.94
C GLY A 89 -34.82 3.62 86.49
N SER A 90 -34.04 2.56 86.24
CA SER A 90 -33.84 2.03 84.89
C SER A 90 -34.97 1.09 84.49
N TYR A 91 -35.42 1.20 83.24
CA TYR A 91 -36.40 0.27 82.67
C TYR A 91 -35.71 -0.90 81.97
N SER A 92 -36.36 -2.07 82.02
CA SER A 92 -35.90 -3.32 81.42
C SER A 92 -37.10 -4.10 80.87
N ILE A 93 -36.84 -5.14 80.09
CA ILE A 93 -37.87 -6.06 79.60
C ILE A 93 -37.64 -7.48 80.13
N ILE A 94 -38.70 -8.10 80.63
CA ILE A 94 -38.73 -9.53 80.95
C ILE A 94 -39.32 -10.25 79.73
N ILE A 95 -38.53 -11.13 79.11
CA ILE A 95 -38.98 -11.88 77.93
C ILE A 95 -39.82 -13.08 78.36
N GLU A 96 -40.98 -13.23 77.71
CA GLU A 96 -41.87 -14.38 77.83
C GLU A 96 -41.72 -15.32 76.62
N LYS A 97 -41.44 -14.77 75.44
CA LYS A 97 -41.18 -15.54 74.22
C LYS A 97 -40.17 -14.80 73.36
N ALA A 98 -39.20 -15.51 72.80
CA ALA A 98 -38.29 -14.98 71.79
C ALA A 98 -38.28 -15.90 70.58
N GLU A 99 -38.09 -15.33 69.41
CA GLU A 99 -37.90 -16.03 68.14
C GLU A 99 -36.76 -15.35 67.38
N PRO A 100 -35.91 -16.10 66.64
CA PRO A 100 -34.93 -15.51 65.73
C PRO A 100 -35.64 -14.59 64.72
N ASP A 101 -35.05 -13.44 64.41
CA ASP A 101 -35.50 -12.65 63.28
C ASP A 101 -35.17 -13.46 62.00
N GLY A 102 -36.19 -14.07 61.38
CA GLY A 102 -36.08 -15.17 60.40
C GLY A 102 -35.17 -14.90 59.20
N ILE A 103 -34.83 -13.64 58.96
CA ILE A 103 -33.85 -13.18 57.98
C ILE A 103 -32.45 -13.79 58.24
N GLY A 104 -32.08 -14.02 59.51
CA GLY A 104 -30.78 -14.60 59.88
C GLY A 104 -30.64 -16.09 59.51
N ALA A 105 -31.71 -16.88 59.64
CA ALA A 105 -31.67 -18.31 59.35
C ALA A 105 -31.48 -18.60 57.86
N LEU A 106 -32.19 -17.87 56.99
CA LEU A 106 -32.04 -17.98 55.54
C LEU A 106 -30.65 -17.50 55.08
N ALA A 107 -30.13 -16.42 55.67
CA ALA A 107 -28.78 -15.94 55.35
C ALA A 107 -27.70 -16.98 55.72
N ILE A 108 -27.82 -17.63 56.88
CA ILE A 108 -26.91 -18.72 57.30
C ILE A 108 -27.02 -19.91 56.34
N GLN A 109 -28.23 -20.34 55.99
CA GLN A 109 -28.44 -21.45 55.05
C GLN A 109 -27.86 -21.14 53.66
N PHE A 110 -28.00 -19.90 53.19
CA PHE A 110 -27.45 -19.45 51.92
C PHE A 110 -25.92 -19.57 51.89
N GLU A 111 -25.24 -19.03 52.91
CA GLU A 111 -23.78 -19.09 52.98
C GLU A 111 -23.27 -20.54 53.15
N GLN A 112 -23.99 -21.38 53.90
CA GLN A 112 -23.67 -22.81 54.02
C GLN A 112 -23.78 -23.54 52.68
N LEU A 113 -24.88 -23.35 51.94
CA LEU A 113 -25.10 -23.96 50.64
C LEU A 113 -24.13 -23.42 49.58
N LYS A 114 -23.88 -22.11 49.57
CA LYS A 114 -22.88 -21.47 48.71
C LYS A 114 -21.50 -22.08 48.91
N LYS A 115 -21.08 -22.27 50.17
CA LYS A 115 -19.80 -22.88 50.47
C LYS A 115 -19.74 -24.33 49.99
N LYS A 116 -20.76 -25.14 50.33
CA LYS A 116 -20.86 -26.56 49.92
C LYS A 116 -20.77 -26.72 48.39
N LEU A 117 -21.63 -26.01 47.65
CA LEU A 117 -21.68 -26.13 46.18
C LEU A 117 -20.47 -25.47 45.50
N GLY A 118 -19.87 -24.46 46.14
CA GLY A 118 -18.61 -23.87 45.72
C GLY A 118 -17.42 -24.83 45.85
N GLU A 119 -17.36 -25.61 46.93
CA GLU A 119 -16.35 -26.67 47.13
C GLU A 119 -16.48 -27.81 46.11
N GLU A 120 -17.72 -28.15 45.73
CA GLU A 120 -18.01 -29.08 44.62
C GLU A 120 -17.62 -28.51 43.24
N GLY A 121 -17.42 -27.19 43.13
CA GLY A 121 -16.95 -26.51 41.93
C GLY A 121 -18.04 -26.11 40.94
N LEU A 122 -19.33 -26.14 41.32
CA LEU A 122 -20.46 -25.82 40.43
C LEU A 122 -20.43 -24.38 39.90
N PHE A 123 -19.76 -23.47 40.59
CA PHE A 123 -19.67 -22.05 40.20
C PHE A 123 -18.45 -21.72 39.33
N GLN A 124 -17.63 -22.71 38.96
CA GLN A 124 -16.42 -22.47 38.18
C GLN A 124 -16.76 -22.08 36.75
N ASP A 125 -16.16 -20.98 36.26
CA ASP A 125 -16.42 -20.46 34.91
C ASP A 125 -16.11 -21.45 33.78
N LYS A 126 -15.25 -22.45 34.02
CA LYS A 126 -14.92 -23.48 33.01
C LYS A 126 -16.11 -24.36 32.61
N PHE A 127 -17.15 -24.45 33.44
CA PHE A 127 -18.35 -25.24 33.16
C PHE A 127 -19.43 -24.41 32.46
N LYS A 128 -19.27 -23.09 32.40
CA LYS A 128 -20.26 -22.19 31.79
C LYS A 128 -20.23 -22.28 30.28
N GLN A 129 -21.40 -22.44 29.67
CA GLN A 129 -21.62 -22.54 28.24
C GLN A 129 -21.69 -21.15 27.58
N ALA A 130 -21.25 -21.06 26.33
CA ALA A 130 -21.35 -19.84 25.57
C ALA A 130 -22.78 -19.66 25.02
N LEU A 131 -23.29 -18.43 25.07
CA LEU A 131 -24.58 -18.11 24.47
C LEU A 131 -24.47 -18.11 22.93
N PRO A 132 -25.46 -18.68 22.22
CA PRO A 132 -25.52 -18.65 20.77
C PRO A 132 -25.72 -17.22 20.26
N GLN A 133 -25.03 -16.90 19.17
CA GLN A 133 -25.10 -15.56 18.58
C GLN A 133 -26.46 -15.28 17.89
N PHE A 134 -27.09 -16.32 17.36
CA PHE A 134 -28.35 -16.26 16.63
C PHE A 134 -29.30 -17.36 17.13
N PRO A 135 -29.97 -17.18 18.28
CA PRO A 135 -30.95 -18.14 18.74
C PRO A 135 -32.14 -18.17 17.76
N LYS A 136 -32.68 -19.36 17.52
CA LYS A 136 -33.94 -19.58 16.83
C LYS A 136 -35.07 -19.79 17.82
N LYS A 137 -34.82 -20.48 18.94
CA LYS A 137 -35.81 -20.69 19.99
C LYS A 137 -35.25 -20.45 21.39
N ILE A 138 -36.00 -19.70 22.17
CA ILE A 138 -35.69 -19.40 23.57
C ILE A 138 -36.75 -20.06 24.46
N GLY A 139 -36.32 -20.92 25.36
CA GLY A 139 -37.16 -21.42 26.44
C GLY A 139 -37.23 -20.40 27.58
N VAL A 140 -38.39 -20.20 28.18
CA VAL A 140 -38.55 -19.29 29.32
C VAL A 140 -39.24 -20.02 30.46
N VAL A 141 -38.53 -20.20 31.57
CA VAL A 141 -39.04 -20.82 32.81
C VAL A 141 -39.45 -19.70 33.76
N THR A 142 -40.74 -19.39 33.78
CA THR A 142 -41.31 -18.33 34.62
C THR A 142 -42.82 -18.51 34.81
N SER A 143 -43.43 -17.67 35.65
CA SER A 143 -44.88 -17.67 35.87
C SER A 143 -45.63 -17.24 34.60
N PRO A 144 -46.74 -17.90 34.23
CA PRO A 144 -47.51 -17.56 33.02
C PRO A 144 -48.20 -16.19 33.06
N SER A 145 -48.47 -15.66 34.25
CA SER A 145 -49.25 -14.45 34.48
C SER A 145 -48.42 -13.22 34.92
N GLY A 146 -47.12 -13.19 34.64
CA GLY A 146 -46.20 -12.14 35.12
C GLY A 146 -45.84 -11.04 34.11
N ALA A 147 -45.38 -9.89 34.61
CA ALA A 147 -44.74 -8.85 33.78
C ALA A 147 -43.46 -9.37 33.10
N VAL A 148 -42.73 -10.27 33.77
CA VAL A 148 -41.48 -10.89 33.31
C VAL A 148 -41.60 -11.48 31.91
N ILE A 149 -42.60 -12.34 31.67
CA ILE A 149 -42.76 -12.99 30.35
C ILE A 149 -43.11 -11.97 29.26
N ARG A 150 -43.90 -10.93 29.59
CA ARG A 150 -44.24 -9.86 28.64
C ARG A 150 -43.02 -9.01 28.28
N ASP A 151 -42.17 -8.72 29.25
CA ASP A 151 -40.93 -7.97 29.05
C ASP A 151 -39.97 -8.73 28.15
N ILE A 152 -39.80 -10.03 28.39
CA ILE A 152 -38.99 -10.92 27.55
C ILE A 152 -39.54 -10.97 26.12
N ILE A 153 -40.84 -11.24 25.95
CA ILE A 153 -41.48 -11.29 24.63
C ILE A 153 -41.31 -9.98 23.87
N THR A 154 -41.58 -8.85 24.52
CA THR A 154 -41.50 -7.52 23.88
C THR A 154 -40.06 -7.19 23.47
N THR A 155 -39.09 -7.53 24.33
CA THR A 155 -37.67 -7.23 24.09
C THR A 155 -37.11 -8.09 22.96
N VAL A 156 -37.34 -9.40 23.00
CA VAL A 156 -36.92 -10.33 21.94
C VAL A 156 -37.57 -9.97 20.60
N SER A 157 -38.89 -9.72 20.59
CA SER A 157 -39.61 -9.38 19.35
C SER A 157 -39.11 -8.07 18.72
N ARG A 158 -38.73 -7.08 19.53
CA ARG A 158 -38.17 -5.82 19.07
C ARG A 158 -36.75 -5.99 18.52
N ARG A 159 -35.89 -6.74 19.23
CA ARG A 159 -34.46 -6.88 18.87
C ARG A 159 -34.24 -7.85 17.72
N PHE A 160 -34.91 -9.00 17.74
CA PHE A 160 -34.73 -10.06 16.76
C PHE A 160 -36.09 -10.74 16.42
N PRO A 161 -36.92 -10.09 15.58
CA PRO A 161 -38.21 -10.65 15.18
C PRO A 161 -37.98 -11.91 14.32
N GLY A 162 -38.45 -13.05 14.82
CA GLY A 162 -38.23 -14.37 14.21
C GLY A 162 -37.80 -15.46 15.20
N VAL A 163 -37.42 -15.06 16.42
CA VAL A 163 -37.15 -16.01 17.52
C VAL A 163 -38.47 -16.53 18.08
N GLU A 164 -38.60 -17.85 18.15
CA GLU A 164 -39.73 -18.49 18.85
C GLU A 164 -39.47 -18.49 20.36
N ILE A 165 -40.49 -18.16 21.14
CA ILE A 165 -40.42 -18.17 22.61
C ILE A 165 -41.32 -19.30 23.11
N VAL A 166 -40.73 -20.25 23.83
CA VAL A 166 -41.44 -21.38 24.44
C VAL A 166 -41.54 -21.15 25.95
N LEU A 167 -42.75 -20.89 26.43
CA LEU A 167 -43.00 -20.70 27.86
C LEU A 167 -43.15 -22.05 28.57
N TYR A 168 -42.37 -22.24 29.63
CA TYR A 168 -42.52 -23.31 30.62
C TYR A 168 -43.18 -22.72 31.88
N PRO A 169 -44.52 -22.84 32.01
CA PRO A 169 -45.27 -22.18 33.08
C PRO A 169 -44.92 -22.78 34.44
N THR A 170 -44.18 -22.03 35.25
CA THR A 170 -43.58 -22.52 36.49
C THR A 170 -44.00 -21.67 37.68
N LYS A 171 -44.25 -22.29 38.84
CA LYS A 171 -44.40 -21.57 40.10
C LYS A 171 -43.03 -21.10 40.57
N VAL A 172 -42.85 -19.80 40.62
CA VAL A 172 -41.55 -19.15 40.92
C VAL A 172 -41.41 -18.72 42.39
N GLN A 173 -42.42 -18.96 43.24
CA GLN A 173 -42.39 -18.58 44.66
C GLN A 173 -43.25 -19.52 45.53
N GLY A 174 -42.90 -19.60 46.81
CA GLY A 174 -43.60 -20.41 47.81
C GLY A 174 -43.28 -21.90 47.75
N VAL A 175 -43.90 -22.68 48.64
CA VAL A 175 -43.61 -24.12 48.81
C VAL A 175 -43.81 -24.89 47.50
N GLY A 176 -42.82 -25.71 47.14
CA GLY A 176 -42.79 -26.53 45.92
C GLY A 176 -42.29 -25.81 44.67
N ALA A 177 -41.92 -24.53 44.75
CA ALA A 177 -41.41 -23.78 43.60
C ALA A 177 -40.06 -24.30 43.08
N ALA A 178 -39.12 -24.64 43.97
CA ALA A 178 -37.80 -25.14 43.57
C ALA A 178 -37.88 -26.45 42.75
N ALA A 179 -38.63 -27.43 43.25
CA ALA A 179 -38.87 -28.68 42.53
C ALA A 179 -39.51 -28.45 41.16
N GLN A 180 -40.50 -27.55 41.07
CA GLN A 180 -41.14 -27.25 39.79
C GLN A 180 -40.21 -26.53 38.80
N VAL A 181 -39.35 -25.62 39.28
CA VAL A 181 -38.30 -25.00 38.46
C VAL A 181 -37.34 -26.05 37.93
N ALA A 182 -36.83 -26.92 38.81
CA ALA A 182 -35.94 -28.01 38.41
C ALA A 182 -36.58 -28.95 37.38
N ASP A 183 -37.84 -29.34 37.59
CA ASP A 183 -38.61 -30.18 36.66
C ASP A 183 -38.79 -29.53 35.29
N HIS A 184 -39.09 -28.23 35.23
CA HIS A 184 -39.23 -27.55 33.95
C HIS A 184 -37.90 -27.32 33.23
N ILE A 185 -36.79 -27.17 33.97
CA ILE A 185 -35.45 -27.17 33.37
C ILE A 185 -35.14 -28.55 32.79
N ARG A 186 -35.43 -29.63 33.52
CA ARG A 186 -35.27 -31.02 33.04
C ARG A 186 -36.11 -31.27 31.78
N LEU A 187 -37.39 -30.87 31.81
CA LEU A 187 -38.31 -30.98 30.67
C LEU A 187 -37.83 -30.18 29.45
N ALA A 188 -37.29 -28.97 29.66
CA ALA A 188 -36.72 -28.18 28.56
C ALA A 188 -35.51 -28.89 27.93
N ASN A 189 -34.68 -29.56 28.73
CA ASN A 189 -33.51 -30.31 28.27
C ASN A 189 -33.85 -31.63 27.53
N GLU A 190 -35.09 -32.11 27.61
CA GLU A 190 -35.56 -33.23 26.77
C GLU A 190 -35.72 -32.81 25.30
N ARG A 191 -35.84 -31.51 25.03
CA ARG A 191 -35.93 -30.97 23.67
C ARG A 191 -34.55 -30.65 23.12
N SER A 192 -34.37 -30.92 21.83
CA SER A 192 -33.15 -30.59 21.08
C SER A 192 -33.28 -29.33 20.22
N ASP A 193 -34.42 -28.64 20.23
CA ASP A 193 -34.71 -27.47 19.39
C ASP A 193 -34.60 -26.12 20.12
N LEU A 194 -34.22 -26.13 21.40
CA LEU A 194 -34.01 -24.92 22.20
C LEU A 194 -32.53 -24.52 22.19
N ASP A 195 -32.25 -23.24 21.95
CA ASP A 195 -30.89 -22.72 21.88
C ASP A 195 -30.44 -22.07 23.19
N VAL A 196 -31.38 -21.47 23.95
CA VAL A 196 -31.13 -20.78 25.23
C VAL A 196 -32.33 -20.97 26.15
N LEU A 197 -32.07 -21.08 27.45
CA LEU A 197 -33.09 -21.08 28.50
C LEU A 197 -32.96 -19.80 29.34
N ILE A 198 -34.06 -19.08 29.55
CA ILE A 198 -34.13 -17.96 30.48
C ILE A 198 -34.93 -18.41 31.69
N ILE A 199 -34.33 -18.32 32.87
CA ILE A 199 -35.01 -18.53 34.13
C ILE A 199 -35.20 -17.16 34.77
N GLY A 200 -36.44 -16.82 35.14
CA GLY A 200 -36.72 -15.46 35.56
C GLY A 200 -37.88 -15.35 36.52
N ARG A 201 -37.77 -14.36 37.39
CA ARG A 201 -38.81 -13.93 38.31
C ARG A 201 -38.81 -12.40 38.39
N GLY A 202 -39.93 -11.80 38.77
CA GLY A 202 -39.99 -10.38 39.05
C GLY A 202 -39.34 -10.02 40.39
N GLY A 203 -39.46 -8.76 40.80
CA GLY A 203 -39.09 -8.34 42.15
C GLY A 203 -39.81 -9.13 43.25
N GLY A 204 -39.21 -9.19 44.43
CA GLY A 204 -39.76 -9.89 45.59
C GLY A 204 -38.81 -9.82 46.78
N SER A 205 -39.30 -10.26 47.95
CA SER A 205 -38.45 -10.38 49.14
C SER A 205 -37.42 -11.52 48.99
N ILE A 206 -36.46 -11.62 49.91
CA ILE A 206 -35.48 -12.73 49.92
C ILE A 206 -36.16 -14.09 50.07
N GLU A 207 -37.21 -14.17 50.89
CA GLU A 207 -38.02 -15.39 51.12
C GLU A 207 -38.69 -15.88 49.83
N ASP A 208 -39.16 -14.91 49.08
CA ASP A 208 -39.79 -15.03 47.79
C ASP A 208 -38.83 -15.56 46.70
N LEU A 209 -37.54 -15.22 46.78
CA LEU A 209 -36.47 -15.68 45.87
C LEU A 209 -35.84 -17.00 46.31
N TRP A 210 -36.21 -17.52 47.49
CA TRP A 210 -35.52 -18.65 48.12
C TRP A 210 -35.54 -19.94 47.28
N ALA A 211 -36.59 -20.15 46.48
CA ALA A 211 -36.70 -21.29 45.57
C ALA A 211 -35.52 -21.41 44.57
N PHE A 212 -34.82 -20.31 44.30
CA PHE A 212 -33.63 -20.27 43.44
C PHE A 212 -32.30 -20.44 44.18
N ASN A 213 -32.35 -20.50 45.52
CA ASN A 213 -31.22 -20.86 46.38
C ASN A 213 -31.24 -22.34 46.80
N GLU A 214 -32.34 -23.05 46.57
CA GLU A 214 -32.42 -24.48 46.90
C GLU A 214 -31.50 -25.33 46.01
N GLU A 215 -30.89 -26.35 46.61
CA GLU A 215 -29.88 -27.19 45.96
C GLU A 215 -30.41 -27.89 44.69
N GLU A 216 -31.68 -28.29 44.68
CA GLU A 216 -32.30 -28.94 43.51
C GLU A 216 -32.32 -28.01 42.28
N THR A 217 -32.71 -26.75 42.45
CA THR A 217 -32.70 -25.75 41.38
C THR A 217 -31.29 -25.50 40.87
N VAL A 218 -30.31 -25.36 41.78
CA VAL A 218 -28.91 -25.10 41.42
C VAL A 218 -28.32 -26.26 40.61
N ARG A 219 -28.57 -27.50 41.03
CA ARG A 219 -28.11 -28.70 40.31
C ARG A 219 -28.78 -28.83 38.95
N ALA A 220 -30.09 -28.57 38.86
CA ALA A 220 -30.80 -28.61 37.57
C ALA A 220 -30.24 -27.60 36.55
N ILE A 221 -29.84 -26.40 37.00
CA ILE A 221 -29.18 -25.41 36.13
C ILE A 221 -27.80 -25.92 35.69
N PHE A 222 -26.99 -26.43 36.63
CA PHE A 222 -25.65 -26.95 36.33
C PHE A 222 -25.66 -28.12 35.33
N GLU A 223 -26.64 -29.02 35.46
CA GLU A 223 -26.79 -30.20 34.60
C GLU A 223 -27.46 -29.89 33.24
N SER A 224 -27.90 -28.65 33.02
CA SER A 224 -28.54 -28.23 31.78
C SER A 224 -27.58 -28.33 30.60
N ARG A 225 -28.02 -28.96 29.52
CA ARG A 225 -27.33 -29.02 28.22
C ARG A 225 -27.59 -27.78 27.36
N ILE A 226 -28.63 -27.03 27.71
CA ILE A 226 -28.99 -25.77 27.07
C ILE A 226 -28.39 -24.64 27.91
N PRO A 227 -27.72 -23.64 27.31
CA PRO A 227 -27.20 -22.48 28.02
C PRO A 227 -28.30 -21.73 28.78
N VAL A 228 -28.07 -21.46 30.06
CA VAL A 228 -29.05 -20.87 30.99
C VAL A 228 -28.68 -19.44 31.36
N ILE A 229 -29.65 -18.53 31.21
CA ILE A 229 -29.58 -17.15 31.67
C ILE A 229 -30.47 -17.01 32.90
N SER A 230 -29.89 -16.66 34.03
CA SER A 230 -30.65 -16.32 35.24
C SER A 230 -31.01 -14.84 35.26
N SER A 231 -32.27 -14.55 35.57
CA SER A 231 -32.84 -13.21 35.68
C SER A 231 -33.72 -13.07 36.93
N VAL A 232 -33.22 -13.62 38.02
CA VAL A 232 -33.92 -13.74 39.31
C VAL A 232 -33.44 -12.68 40.30
N GLY A 233 -32.12 -12.57 40.49
CA GLY A 233 -31.53 -11.61 41.40
C GLY A 233 -31.52 -10.17 40.84
N HIS A 234 -31.75 -9.19 41.71
CA HIS A 234 -31.50 -7.78 41.41
C HIS A 234 -30.02 -7.44 41.67
N GLU A 235 -29.60 -6.19 41.47
CA GLU A 235 -28.20 -5.78 41.69
C GLU A 235 -27.68 -6.15 43.09
N THR A 236 -28.52 -6.06 44.12
CA THR A 236 -28.19 -6.31 45.54
C THR A 236 -28.40 -7.74 46.01
N ASP A 237 -29.31 -8.50 45.39
CA ASP A 237 -29.81 -9.77 45.92
C ASP A 237 -29.48 -10.92 44.96
N THR A 238 -28.22 -11.36 44.96
CA THR A 238 -27.74 -12.44 44.07
C THR A 238 -28.09 -13.81 44.65
N THR A 239 -28.72 -14.66 43.84
CA THR A 239 -29.12 -16.02 44.22
C THR A 239 -28.08 -17.07 43.83
N LEU A 240 -28.16 -18.28 44.37
CA LEU A 240 -27.28 -19.39 43.96
C LEU A 240 -27.53 -19.80 42.49
N ALA A 241 -28.76 -19.70 42.01
CA ALA A 241 -29.09 -19.82 40.59
C ALA A 241 -28.29 -18.85 39.71
N ASP A 242 -28.08 -17.61 40.17
CA ASP A 242 -27.28 -16.61 39.43
C ASP A 242 -25.80 -16.95 39.39
N PHE A 243 -25.27 -17.66 40.40
CA PHE A 243 -23.87 -18.08 40.44
C PHE A 243 -23.58 -19.28 39.52
N VAL A 244 -24.53 -20.20 39.42
CA VAL A 244 -24.39 -21.43 38.62
C VAL A 244 -24.78 -21.23 37.16
N ALA A 245 -25.67 -20.28 36.85
CA ALA A 245 -26.08 -19.99 35.49
C ALA A 245 -24.90 -19.56 34.61
N ASP A 246 -24.99 -19.86 33.31
CA ASP A 246 -23.97 -19.51 32.34
C ASP A 246 -23.81 -17.99 32.21
N ARG A 247 -24.94 -17.27 32.31
CA ARG A 247 -24.99 -15.82 32.40
C ARG A 247 -26.02 -15.35 33.40
N ARG A 248 -25.66 -14.29 34.12
CA ARG A 248 -26.56 -13.53 35.00
C ARG A 248 -27.03 -12.27 34.30
N ALA A 249 -28.32 -11.98 34.42
CA ALA A 249 -28.95 -10.72 34.09
C ALA A 249 -29.63 -10.14 35.33
N ALA A 250 -29.47 -8.84 35.58
CA ALA A 250 -30.12 -8.17 36.72
C ALA A 250 -31.64 -7.99 36.54
N THR A 251 -32.13 -8.08 35.30
CA THR A 251 -33.54 -7.90 34.96
C THR A 251 -33.97 -8.87 33.86
N PRO A 252 -35.28 -9.20 33.77
CA PRO A 252 -35.81 -10.00 32.66
C PRO A 252 -35.57 -9.37 31.28
N THR A 253 -35.59 -8.04 31.19
CA THR A 253 -35.24 -7.32 29.96
C THR A 253 -33.79 -7.53 29.59
N ALA A 254 -32.85 -7.37 30.52
CA ALA A 254 -31.43 -7.65 30.28
C ALA A 254 -31.18 -9.12 29.91
N ALA A 255 -31.96 -10.05 30.46
CA ALA A 255 -31.88 -11.46 30.08
C ALA A 255 -32.26 -11.69 28.62
N ALA A 256 -33.32 -11.04 28.15
CA ALA A 256 -33.72 -11.05 26.75
C ALA A 256 -32.66 -10.39 25.84
N GLU A 257 -31.97 -9.36 26.31
CA GLU A 257 -30.87 -8.74 25.56
C GLU A 257 -29.65 -9.65 25.46
N LEU A 258 -29.28 -10.34 26.54
CA LEU A 258 -28.20 -11.33 26.53
C LEU A 258 -28.55 -12.51 25.64
N ALA A 259 -29.81 -12.94 25.65
CA ALA A 259 -30.29 -13.99 24.75
C ALA A 259 -30.29 -13.54 23.28
N THR A 260 -30.43 -12.25 22.98
CA THR A 260 -30.44 -11.69 21.62
C THR A 260 -29.27 -10.72 21.39
N PRO A 261 -28.03 -11.25 21.32
CA PRO A 261 -26.82 -10.42 21.28
C PRO A 261 -26.71 -9.61 19.98
N VAL A 262 -27.21 -10.15 18.85
CA VAL A 262 -27.23 -9.46 17.56
C VAL A 262 -28.65 -9.00 17.25
N THR A 263 -28.83 -7.72 16.91
CA THR A 263 -30.13 -7.20 16.52
C THR A 263 -30.36 -7.34 15.02
N LYS A 264 -31.63 -7.26 14.60
CA LYS A 264 -31.99 -7.19 13.18
C LYS A 264 -31.31 -6.01 12.46
N LEU A 265 -31.18 -4.87 13.14
CA LEU A 265 -30.54 -3.68 12.58
C LEU A 265 -29.04 -3.93 12.31
N ASP A 266 -28.35 -4.64 13.21
CA ASP A 266 -26.95 -5.00 13.02
C ASP A 266 -26.76 -5.89 11.79
N LEU A 267 -27.63 -6.90 11.61
CA LEU A 267 -27.59 -7.76 10.43
C LEU A 267 -27.87 -6.99 9.13
N LEU A 268 -28.89 -6.14 9.12
CA LEU A 268 -29.21 -5.32 7.94
C LEU A 268 -28.06 -4.37 7.61
N GLY A 269 -27.46 -3.75 8.62
CA GLY A 269 -26.27 -2.91 8.47
C GLY A 269 -25.09 -3.69 7.91
N HIS A 270 -24.84 -4.91 8.40
CA HIS A 270 -23.78 -5.78 7.89
C HIS A 270 -24.03 -6.17 6.42
N LEU A 271 -25.24 -6.59 6.07
CA LEU A 271 -25.61 -6.91 4.69
C LEU A 271 -25.41 -5.72 3.74
N GLN A 272 -25.83 -4.52 4.15
CA GLN A 272 -25.63 -3.29 3.37
C GLN A 272 -24.15 -2.98 3.17
N GLN A 273 -23.31 -3.19 4.20
CA GLN A 273 -21.87 -3.03 4.08
C GLN A 273 -21.25 -4.03 3.10
N GLN A 274 -21.68 -5.29 3.13
CA GLN A 274 -21.21 -6.31 2.19
C GLN A 274 -21.64 -5.99 0.75
N GLU A 275 -22.87 -5.54 0.54
CA GLU A 275 -23.37 -5.09 -0.77
C GLU A 275 -22.54 -3.92 -1.30
N ASN A 276 -22.29 -2.90 -0.47
CA ASN A 276 -21.48 -1.74 -0.83
C ASN A 276 -20.04 -2.15 -1.18
N ARG A 277 -19.45 -3.07 -0.41
CA ARG A 277 -18.11 -3.61 -0.66
C ARG A 277 -18.06 -4.38 -1.98
N MET A 278 -19.04 -5.22 -2.25
CA MET A 278 -19.16 -5.97 -3.50
C MET A 278 -19.30 -5.03 -4.70
N SER A 279 -20.20 -4.05 -4.63
CA SER A 279 -20.43 -3.06 -5.68
C SER A 279 -19.15 -2.26 -6.01
N ARG A 280 -18.41 -1.83 -4.98
CA ARG A 280 -17.12 -1.14 -5.16
C ARG A 280 -16.06 -2.05 -5.79
N ALA A 281 -15.96 -3.31 -5.35
CA ALA A 281 -15.00 -4.26 -5.90
C ALA A 281 -15.26 -4.52 -7.39
N ILE A 282 -16.52 -4.72 -7.77
CA ILE A 282 -16.93 -4.89 -9.17
C ILE A 282 -16.63 -3.63 -9.98
N SER A 283 -17.01 -2.46 -9.48
CA SER A 283 -16.77 -1.18 -10.16
C SER A 283 -15.27 -0.94 -10.41
N ASN A 284 -14.43 -1.17 -9.40
CA ASN A 284 -12.98 -1.04 -9.54
C ASN A 284 -12.41 -2.01 -10.58
N ARG A 285 -12.90 -3.26 -10.58
CA ARG A 285 -12.46 -4.26 -11.55
C ARG A 285 -12.88 -3.91 -12.98
N LEU A 286 -14.11 -3.43 -13.17
CA LEU A 286 -14.58 -2.92 -14.46
C LEU A 286 -13.77 -1.71 -14.93
N SER A 287 -13.48 -0.76 -14.03
CA SER A 287 -12.65 0.41 -14.35
C SER A 287 -11.24 -0.02 -14.81
N TYR A 288 -10.61 -0.94 -14.08
CA TYR A 288 -9.31 -1.48 -14.43
C TYR A 288 -9.31 -2.15 -15.82
N TYR A 289 -10.30 -2.98 -16.12
CA TYR A 289 -10.39 -3.63 -17.44
C TYR A 289 -10.71 -2.64 -18.56
N ARG A 290 -11.55 -1.63 -18.32
CA ARG A 290 -11.79 -0.55 -19.29
C ARG A 290 -10.51 0.23 -19.59
N GLU A 291 -9.75 0.59 -18.57
CA GLU A 291 -8.47 1.29 -18.75
C GLU A 291 -7.46 0.42 -19.51
N ARG A 292 -7.37 -0.86 -19.16
CA ARG A 292 -6.49 -1.82 -19.86
C ARG A 292 -6.90 -2.01 -21.32
N LEU A 293 -8.20 -2.11 -21.60
CA LEU A 293 -8.72 -2.19 -22.96
C LEU A 293 -8.38 -0.91 -23.73
N ASN A 294 -8.64 0.26 -23.16
CA ASN A 294 -8.30 1.53 -23.78
C ASN A 294 -6.80 1.63 -24.10
N LYS A 295 -5.92 1.23 -23.18
CA LYS A 295 -4.46 1.18 -23.41
C LYS A 295 -4.09 0.25 -24.56
N LEU A 296 -4.68 -0.94 -24.63
CA LEU A 296 -4.42 -1.90 -25.70
C LEU A 296 -4.92 -1.39 -27.06
N THR A 297 -6.16 -0.87 -27.12
CA THR A 297 -6.74 -0.27 -28.34
C THR A 297 -5.93 0.94 -28.80
N GLN A 298 -5.37 1.69 -27.86
CA GLN A 298 -4.50 2.83 -28.14
C GLN A 298 -3.04 2.43 -28.42
N SER A 299 -2.68 1.15 -28.41
CA SER A 299 -1.33 0.73 -28.79
C SER A 299 -1.03 1.11 -30.25
N VAL A 300 0.20 1.53 -30.52
CA VAL A 300 0.67 1.94 -31.85
C VAL A 300 0.46 0.83 -32.88
N ILE A 301 0.57 -0.43 -32.45
CA ILE A 301 0.37 -1.62 -33.29
C ILE A 301 -1.05 -1.66 -33.88
N PHE A 302 -2.08 -1.30 -33.10
CA PHE A 302 -3.46 -1.29 -33.57
C PHE A 302 -3.85 0.02 -34.27
N ARG A 303 -3.23 1.15 -33.90
CA ARG A 303 -3.50 2.45 -34.54
C ARG A 303 -2.80 2.60 -35.90
N GLN A 304 -1.62 2.04 -36.06
CA GLN A 304 -0.79 2.15 -37.26
C GLN A 304 -0.11 0.81 -37.56
N PRO A 305 -0.88 -0.22 -37.97
CA PRO A 305 -0.33 -1.54 -38.28
C PRO A 305 0.73 -1.48 -39.39
N GLU A 306 0.64 -0.49 -40.28
CA GLU A 306 1.60 -0.25 -41.36
C GLU A 306 3.03 0.01 -40.86
N ARG A 307 3.18 0.62 -39.67
CA ARG A 307 4.50 0.85 -39.04
C ARG A 307 5.28 -0.42 -38.75
N LEU A 308 4.61 -1.57 -38.59
CA LEU A 308 5.28 -2.86 -38.46
C LEU A 308 6.07 -3.20 -39.74
N TYR A 309 5.62 -2.71 -40.89
CA TYR A 309 6.17 -3.00 -42.20
C TYR A 309 7.08 -1.90 -42.73
N ASP A 310 7.04 -0.67 -42.20
CA ASP A 310 7.89 0.45 -42.62
C ASP A 310 9.38 0.06 -42.68
N GLY A 311 9.90 -0.62 -41.66
CA GLY A 311 11.28 -1.09 -41.64
C GLY A 311 11.58 -2.16 -42.69
N HIS A 312 10.60 -3.02 -42.99
CA HIS A 312 10.72 -4.04 -44.04
C HIS A 312 10.68 -3.41 -45.44
N LEU A 313 9.82 -2.42 -45.66
CA LEU A 313 9.72 -1.65 -46.89
C LEU A 313 11.02 -0.88 -47.15
N GLN A 314 11.54 -0.17 -46.15
CA GLN A 314 12.80 0.56 -46.27
C GLN A 314 13.98 -0.38 -46.57
N LYS A 315 14.00 -1.57 -45.95
CA LYS A 315 15.00 -2.60 -46.24
C LYS A 315 14.87 -3.12 -47.67
N LEU A 316 13.66 -3.34 -48.16
CA LEU A 316 13.40 -3.76 -49.54
C LEU A 316 13.91 -2.70 -50.52
N ASP A 317 13.63 -1.43 -50.27
CA ASP A 317 14.11 -0.32 -51.10
C ASP A 317 15.64 -0.23 -51.14
N GLN A 318 16.30 -0.35 -49.98
CA GLN A 318 17.76 -0.38 -49.88
C GLN A 318 18.37 -1.56 -50.65
N LEU A 319 17.78 -2.75 -50.52
CA LEU A 319 18.22 -3.93 -51.26
C LEU A 319 18.04 -3.76 -52.76
N ASN A 320 16.95 -3.14 -53.19
CA ASN A 320 16.65 -2.88 -54.60
C ASN A 320 17.63 -1.85 -55.20
N LEU A 321 17.92 -0.77 -54.47
CA LEU A 321 18.96 0.19 -54.86
C LEU A 321 20.34 -0.47 -54.97
N ARG A 322 20.72 -1.27 -53.98
CA ARG A 322 22.00 -1.99 -53.97
C ARG A 322 22.11 -2.97 -55.14
N LEU A 323 21.03 -3.69 -55.46
CA LEU A 323 20.96 -4.58 -56.61
C LEU A 323 21.14 -3.80 -57.92
N LYS A 324 20.37 -2.72 -58.12
CA LYS A 324 20.47 -1.86 -59.32
C LYS A 324 21.85 -1.25 -59.50
N GLN A 325 22.51 -0.86 -58.41
CA GLN A 325 23.87 -0.34 -58.44
C GLN A 325 24.86 -1.44 -58.83
N LYS A 326 24.78 -2.62 -58.20
CA LYS A 326 25.67 -3.74 -58.51
C LYS A 326 25.54 -4.25 -59.95
N ILE A 327 24.33 -4.27 -60.49
CA ILE A 327 24.09 -4.61 -61.90
C ILE A 327 24.77 -3.59 -62.82
N ARG A 328 24.65 -2.29 -62.52
CA ARG A 328 25.29 -1.23 -63.32
C ARG A 328 26.81 -1.27 -63.25
N GLU A 329 27.37 -1.47 -62.06
CA GLU A 329 28.81 -1.64 -61.85
C GLU A 329 29.33 -2.83 -62.67
N TYR A 330 28.69 -4.00 -62.53
CA TYR A 330 29.07 -5.21 -63.26
C TYR A 330 29.02 -5.01 -64.79
N TYR A 331 27.95 -4.40 -65.29
CA TYR A 331 27.82 -4.14 -66.73
C TYR A 331 28.88 -3.15 -67.23
N SER A 332 29.19 -2.10 -66.46
CA SER A 332 30.23 -1.13 -66.81
C SER A 332 31.63 -1.76 -66.81
N GLU A 333 31.95 -2.60 -65.82
CA GLU A 333 33.22 -3.32 -65.75
C GLU A 333 33.40 -4.25 -66.96
N GLU A 334 32.37 -5.02 -67.32
CA GLU A 334 32.42 -5.90 -68.49
C GLU A 334 32.50 -5.09 -69.81
N GLN A 335 31.79 -3.96 -69.93
CA GLN A 335 31.96 -3.07 -71.09
C GLN A 335 33.38 -2.50 -71.20
N GLN A 336 33.98 -2.09 -70.08
CA GLN A 336 35.37 -1.62 -70.06
C GLN A 336 36.33 -2.75 -70.45
N ARG A 337 36.10 -3.97 -69.95
CA ARG A 337 36.88 -5.16 -70.30
C ARG A 337 36.82 -5.44 -71.79
N VAL A 338 35.64 -5.38 -72.39
CA VAL A 338 35.45 -5.53 -73.85
C VAL A 338 36.21 -4.43 -74.61
N LYS A 339 36.10 -3.16 -74.21
CA LYS A 339 36.85 -2.05 -74.86
C LYS A 339 38.36 -2.24 -74.77
N ILE A 340 38.87 -2.67 -73.62
CA ILE A 340 40.30 -2.95 -73.44
C ILE A 340 40.75 -4.09 -74.36
N LEU A 341 39.95 -5.16 -74.46
CA LEU A 341 40.23 -6.27 -75.37
C LEU A 341 40.18 -5.83 -76.84
N GLN A 342 39.23 -4.98 -77.22
CA GLN A 342 39.15 -4.38 -78.56
C GLN A 342 40.38 -3.53 -78.87
N HIS A 343 40.78 -2.62 -77.98
CA HIS A 343 41.99 -1.81 -78.18
C HIS A 343 43.26 -2.65 -78.24
N ARG A 344 43.36 -3.73 -77.44
CA ARG A 344 44.49 -4.68 -77.55
C ARG A 344 44.49 -5.37 -78.90
N LEU A 345 43.34 -5.79 -79.40
CA LEU A 345 43.21 -6.41 -80.71
C LEU A 345 43.58 -5.44 -81.84
N GLU A 346 43.13 -4.19 -81.77
CA GLU A 346 43.47 -3.11 -82.72
C GLU A 346 44.95 -2.76 -82.69
N ALA A 347 45.56 -2.69 -81.50
CA ALA A 347 47.00 -2.40 -81.35
C ALA A 347 47.88 -3.53 -81.91
N LEU A 348 47.38 -4.76 -81.88
CA LEU A 348 48.03 -5.92 -82.49
C LEU A 348 47.74 -6.04 -83.99
N ASN A 349 46.94 -5.15 -84.59
CA ASN A 349 46.61 -5.21 -86.00
C ASN A 349 47.87 -4.93 -86.86
N PRO A 350 48.37 -5.93 -87.60
CA PRO A 350 49.60 -5.77 -88.37
C PRO A 350 49.46 -4.76 -89.51
N LEU A 351 48.25 -4.55 -90.05
CA LEU A 351 48.00 -3.64 -91.17
C LEU A 351 48.26 -2.18 -90.78
N SER A 352 47.78 -1.75 -89.62
CA SER A 352 47.98 -0.36 -89.13
C SER A 352 49.45 -0.09 -88.80
N ARG A 353 50.16 -1.08 -88.28
CA ARG A 353 51.61 -1.01 -88.05
C ARG A 353 52.40 -0.90 -89.35
N VAL A 354 52.04 -1.68 -90.38
CA VAL A 354 52.69 -1.62 -91.70
C VAL A 354 52.44 -0.27 -92.37
N GLN A 355 51.21 0.24 -92.37
CA GLN A 355 50.89 1.56 -92.94
C GLN A 355 51.70 2.67 -92.26
N ARG A 356 51.76 2.70 -90.92
CA ARG A 356 52.54 3.69 -90.18
C ARG A 356 54.03 3.64 -90.52
N LEU A 357 54.59 2.44 -90.64
CA LEU A 357 56.00 2.27 -91.03
C LEU A 357 56.24 2.74 -92.48
N GLN A 358 55.32 2.46 -93.41
CA GLN A 358 55.40 2.93 -94.80
C GLN A 358 55.34 4.47 -94.89
N GLU A 359 54.45 5.11 -94.12
CA GLU A 359 54.38 6.58 -94.04
C GLU A 359 55.66 7.18 -93.46
N GLN A 360 56.19 6.57 -92.40
CA GLN A 360 57.46 6.99 -91.79
C GLN A 360 58.63 6.85 -92.76
N THR A 361 58.73 5.75 -93.50
CA THR A 361 59.77 5.59 -94.52
C THR A 361 59.64 6.64 -95.62
N ALA A 362 58.43 6.91 -96.11
CA ALA A 362 58.19 7.93 -97.13
C ALA A 362 58.47 9.36 -96.63
N GLN A 363 58.24 9.65 -95.35
CA GLN A 363 58.63 10.93 -94.74
C GLN A 363 60.15 11.06 -94.60
N LEU A 364 60.81 10.03 -94.10
CA LEU A 364 62.27 10.01 -93.94
C LEU A 364 62.98 10.13 -95.29
N GLU A 365 62.48 9.46 -96.33
CA GLU A 365 63.00 9.60 -97.69
C GLU A 365 62.86 11.04 -98.23
N ARG A 366 61.71 11.69 -97.98
CA ARG A 366 61.49 13.09 -98.37
C ARG A 366 62.45 14.03 -97.64
N LEU A 367 62.61 13.87 -96.33
CA LEU A 367 63.53 14.67 -95.51
C LEU A 367 64.99 14.46 -95.92
N LEU A 368 65.38 13.22 -96.24
CA LEU A 368 66.71 12.91 -96.73
C LEU A 368 66.97 13.62 -98.06
N ARG A 369 66.04 13.53 -99.02
CA ARG A 369 66.16 14.18 -100.34
C ARG A 369 66.23 15.69 -100.22
N SER A 370 65.39 16.31 -99.40
CA SER A 370 65.41 17.77 -99.21
C SER A 370 66.71 18.24 -98.57
N ASN A 371 67.20 17.54 -97.53
CA ASN A 371 68.46 17.88 -96.89
C ASN A 371 69.65 17.69 -97.83
N MET A 372 69.65 16.61 -98.64
CA MET A 372 70.68 16.40 -99.65
C MET A 372 70.71 17.52 -100.69
N ALA A 373 69.54 17.98 -101.15
CA ALA A 373 69.44 19.11 -102.10
C ALA A 373 70.02 20.39 -101.49
N VAL A 374 69.64 20.73 -100.25
CA VAL A 374 70.18 21.91 -99.54
C VAL A 374 71.70 21.83 -99.37
N ILE A 375 72.24 20.66 -98.98
CA ILE A 375 73.69 20.47 -98.85
C ILE A 375 74.38 20.63 -100.20
N TYR A 376 73.82 20.04 -101.27
CA TYR A 376 74.34 20.14 -102.63
C TYR A 376 74.38 21.59 -103.11
N ASP A 377 73.28 22.33 -103.00
CA ASP A 377 73.18 23.72 -103.44
C ASP A 377 74.18 24.63 -102.69
N ASN A 378 74.33 24.42 -101.38
CA ASN A 378 75.33 25.12 -100.57
C ASN A 378 76.76 24.86 -101.05
N LYS A 379 77.08 23.61 -101.43
CA LYS A 379 78.39 23.24 -101.98
C LYS A 379 78.63 23.86 -103.36
N VAL A 380 77.63 23.86 -104.23
CA VAL A 380 77.69 24.52 -105.54
C VAL A 380 77.92 26.03 -105.39
N ALA A 381 77.17 26.68 -104.49
CA ALA A 381 77.33 28.11 -104.20
C ALA A 381 78.71 28.43 -103.60
N GLN A 382 79.26 27.55 -102.76
CA GLN A 382 80.62 27.68 -102.22
C GLN A 382 81.68 27.64 -103.33
N VAL A 383 81.56 26.69 -104.27
CA VAL A 383 82.48 26.57 -105.41
C VAL A 383 82.41 27.80 -106.32
N ARG A 384 81.21 28.29 -106.63
CA ARG A 384 81.04 29.51 -107.44
C ARG A 384 81.72 30.73 -106.80
N ARG A 385 81.50 30.96 -105.50
CA ARG A 385 82.15 32.06 -104.77
C ARG A 385 83.67 31.98 -104.80
N LEU A 386 84.23 30.77 -104.61
CA LEU A 386 85.68 30.57 -104.68
C LEU A 386 86.23 30.81 -106.09
N SER A 387 85.50 30.43 -107.14
CA SER A 387 85.87 30.69 -108.53
C SER A 387 85.85 32.18 -108.89
N GLU A 388 84.85 32.93 -108.42
CA GLU A 388 84.75 34.37 -108.65
C GLU A 388 85.87 35.15 -107.93
N ALA A 389 86.20 34.75 -106.70
CA ALA A 389 87.31 35.33 -105.95
C ALA A 389 88.66 35.11 -106.66
N LEU A 390 88.87 33.92 -107.25
CA LEU A 390 90.08 33.62 -108.02
C LEU A 390 90.22 34.53 -109.25
N LEU A 391 89.11 34.84 -109.94
CA LEU A 391 89.08 35.68 -111.14
C LEU A 391 89.37 37.16 -110.84
N MET A 392 89.13 37.65 -109.63
CA MET A 392 89.39 39.05 -109.25
C MET A 392 90.86 39.37 -108.99
N LEU A 393 91.72 38.36 -108.74
CA LEU A 393 93.14 38.57 -108.46
C LEU A 393 94.06 38.62 -109.70
N ASP A 394 93.51 38.49 -110.92
CA ASP A 394 94.31 38.44 -112.15
C ASP A 394 94.64 39.84 -112.70
N THR A 395 95.89 40.28 -112.51
CA THR A 395 96.39 41.65 -112.83
C THR A 395 96.48 41.97 -114.31
N SER A 396 96.43 40.95 -115.18
CA SER A 396 96.47 41.09 -116.64
C SER A 396 95.28 41.87 -117.24
N ARG A 397 94.18 42.05 -116.49
CA ARG A 397 92.97 42.76 -116.94
C ARG A 397 92.91 44.26 -116.61
N ILE A 398 93.85 44.80 -115.82
CA ILE A 398 93.87 46.24 -115.49
C ILE A 398 94.31 47.07 -116.71
N VAL A 399 95.28 46.58 -117.48
CA VAL A 399 95.76 47.20 -118.73
C VAL A 399 94.74 47.03 -119.88
N ALA A 400 93.87 46.01 -119.82
CA ALA A 400 92.83 45.76 -120.82
C ALA A 400 91.64 46.74 -120.76
N ARG A 401 91.51 47.52 -119.68
CA ARG A 401 90.41 48.49 -119.47
C ARG A 401 90.71 49.92 -119.93
N GLY A 402 91.80 50.14 -120.67
CA GLY A 402 92.09 51.43 -121.32
C GLY A 402 92.89 52.44 -120.49
N TYR A 403 93.46 52.02 -119.36
CA TYR A 403 94.34 52.86 -118.54
C TYR A 403 95.81 52.71 -118.98
N ALA A 404 96.52 53.83 -119.13
CA ALA A 404 97.94 53.87 -119.47
C ALA A 404 98.81 53.89 -118.20
N ILE A 405 99.94 53.18 -118.22
CA ILE A 405 100.92 53.22 -117.13
C ILE A 405 101.96 54.28 -117.48
N VAL A 406 102.09 55.32 -116.63
CA VAL A 406 103.05 56.42 -116.84
C VAL A 406 104.38 56.07 -116.17
N GLN A 407 105.50 56.22 -116.89
CA GLN A 407 106.85 55.98 -116.39
C GLN A 407 107.79 57.17 -116.61
N LYS A 408 108.71 57.39 -115.66
CA LYS A 408 109.86 58.31 -115.79
C LYS A 408 111.12 57.49 -115.48
N ASN A 409 112.07 57.45 -116.41
CA ASN A 409 113.29 56.63 -116.29
C ASN A 409 113.02 55.15 -115.91
N GLN A 410 112.07 54.50 -116.62
CA GLN A 410 111.66 53.09 -116.41
C GLN A 410 111.00 52.76 -115.04
N LYS A 411 110.65 53.75 -114.21
CA LYS A 411 109.85 53.54 -113.00
C LYS A 411 108.45 54.12 -113.15
N VAL A 412 107.44 53.38 -112.69
CA VAL A 412 106.05 53.82 -112.71
C VAL A 412 105.88 55.00 -111.75
N VAL A 413 105.29 56.08 -112.26
CA VAL A 413 105.03 57.29 -111.49
C VAL A 413 103.55 57.31 -111.13
N GLU A 414 103.26 57.18 -109.84
CA GLU A 414 101.89 57.10 -109.32
C GLU A 414 101.27 58.49 -109.05
N SER A 415 102.08 59.55 -109.03
CA SER A 415 101.64 60.90 -108.65
C SER A 415 102.36 61.99 -109.45
N SER A 416 101.61 63.04 -109.81
CA SER A 416 102.09 64.20 -110.57
C SER A 416 103.03 65.13 -109.79
N ALA A 417 103.28 64.87 -108.49
CA ALA A 417 104.17 65.68 -107.68
C ALA A 417 105.66 65.57 -108.08
N GLY A 418 106.07 64.44 -108.67
CA GLY A 418 107.46 64.17 -109.08
C GLY A 418 107.81 64.57 -110.51
N ILE A 419 106.92 65.29 -111.19
CA ILE A 419 107.05 65.71 -112.59
C ILE A 419 107.26 67.24 -112.62
N GLU A 420 108.30 67.67 -113.31
CA GLU A 420 108.66 69.07 -113.54
C GLU A 420 108.44 69.46 -115.02
N GLU A 421 108.35 70.76 -115.29
CA GLU A 421 108.19 71.27 -116.66
C GLU A 421 109.46 71.03 -117.48
N LYS A 422 109.28 70.53 -118.71
CA LYS A 422 110.30 70.01 -119.64
C LYS A 422 110.86 68.62 -119.32
N ASP A 423 110.26 67.86 -118.41
CA ASP A 423 110.58 66.44 -118.26
C ASP A 423 110.02 65.61 -119.42
N GLU A 424 110.78 64.61 -119.87
CA GLU A 424 110.32 63.56 -120.79
C GLU A 424 109.75 62.36 -120.01
N LEU A 425 108.53 61.94 -120.36
CA LEU A 425 107.82 60.81 -119.76
C LEU A 425 107.46 59.76 -120.82
N THR A 426 107.37 58.51 -120.39
CA THR A 426 106.97 57.40 -121.23
C THR A 426 105.61 56.83 -120.81
N LEU A 427 104.66 56.76 -121.72
CA LEU A 427 103.34 56.16 -121.51
C LEU A 427 103.30 54.76 -122.14
N LEU A 428 103.05 53.73 -121.32
CA LEU A 428 102.79 52.37 -121.78
C LEU A 428 101.29 52.15 -121.90
N MET A 429 100.84 51.96 -123.13
CA MET A 429 99.45 51.68 -123.48
C MET A 429 99.31 50.27 -124.04
N ARG A 430 98.07 49.82 -124.26
CA ARG A 430 97.73 48.48 -124.75
C ARG A 430 98.44 48.12 -126.07
N ASP A 431 98.75 49.13 -126.86
CA ASP A 431 99.11 49.05 -128.28
C ASP A 431 100.42 49.78 -128.62
N GLY A 432 101.13 50.31 -127.63
CA GLY A 432 102.44 50.92 -127.87
C GLY A 432 103.00 51.74 -126.70
N GLN A 433 104.19 52.28 -126.93
CA GLN A 433 104.91 53.15 -126.01
C GLN A 433 105.07 54.54 -126.65
N LEU A 434 104.70 55.59 -125.91
CA LEU A 434 104.76 56.98 -126.37
C LEU A 434 105.69 57.78 -125.46
N GLU A 435 106.58 58.59 -126.03
CA GLU A 435 107.40 59.56 -125.29
C GLU A 435 106.78 60.96 -125.42
N VAL A 436 106.58 61.62 -124.30
CA VAL A 436 105.88 62.92 -124.21
C VAL A 436 106.64 63.88 -123.31
N GLU A 437 106.78 65.13 -123.75
CA GLU A 437 107.41 66.21 -122.98
C GLU A 437 106.36 67.06 -122.25
N VAL A 438 106.62 67.36 -120.98
CA VAL A 438 105.68 68.05 -120.09
C VAL A 438 105.74 69.57 -120.29
N LYS A 439 104.69 70.16 -120.87
CA LYS A 439 104.63 71.62 -121.13
C LYS A 439 104.09 72.47 -119.99
N HIS A 440 103.20 71.94 -119.15
CA HIS A 440 102.66 72.67 -118.00
C HIS A 440 102.14 71.69 -116.95
N VAL A 441 102.48 71.88 -115.67
CA VAL A 441 102.02 71.00 -114.58
C VAL A 441 101.02 71.75 -113.70
N GLN A 442 99.72 71.51 -113.90
CA GLN A 442 98.67 71.96 -112.99
C GLN A 442 98.37 70.89 -111.94
N ARG A 443 98.70 71.20 -110.69
CA ARG A 443 98.47 70.31 -109.54
C ARG A 443 97.13 70.66 -108.90
N LYS A 444 96.06 70.03 -109.40
CA LYS A 444 94.77 69.92 -108.70
C LYS A 444 94.57 68.44 -108.40
N GLU A 445 94.34 68.09 -107.15
CA GLU A 445 93.93 66.72 -106.78
C GLU A 445 92.61 66.39 -107.48
N ILE A 446 92.56 65.22 -108.12
CA ILE A 446 91.37 64.63 -108.77
C ILE A 446 90.85 63.51 -107.88
#